data_AF-A0A7W2E963-F1
#
_entry.id   AF-A0A7W2E963-F1
#
_cell.length_a   1.000
_cell.length_b   1.000
_cell.length_c   1.000
_cell.angle_alpha   90.00
_cell.angle_beta   90.00
_cell.angle_gamma   90.00
#
_symmetry.space_group_name_H-M   'P 1'
#
loop_
_entity.id
_entity.type
_entity.pdbx_description
1 polymer ?
#
loop_
_entity_poly.entity_id
_entity_poly.type
_entity_poly.pdbx_seq_one_letter_code
_entity_poly.pdbx_strand_id
1 'polypeptide(L)'
;MNSNTQQNRSILASARASLLEELVETGTLSISTSGVASNADSSSKASRDIALHMARALNARVGNKIAGQSAGAIFENAVAGFIRESFPKMRSTRPGNWCVHTVGSSRRGSHVDQFEPYRHLADLADAVNETPQLAAALGNSYSISPDILVSRAALSDDELNADGLLVDSSTALSSPIRAGNCNPPAELLHAVISCKFTMRSDRAQNTRAEALNLIRNRKGRAPHIVAVTAEPLLPRIASLALGTGDIDMVYHAALPELKAAVTQVGSEEANELLEMLTSGNRLRDLTDLPLDLLN
;
A
#
# COMPACT_ATOMS: atom_id res chain seq x y z
N MET A 1 13.88 -7.31 -27.98
CA MET A 1 12.46 -7.00 -27.71
C MET A 1 11.94 -6.21 -28.89
N ASN A 2 10.90 -6.68 -29.57
CA ASN A 2 10.36 -6.00 -30.76
C ASN A 2 9.69 -4.69 -30.36
N SER A 3 10.07 -3.60 -31.01
CA SER A 3 9.53 -2.24 -30.83
C SER A 3 8.02 -2.13 -31.09
N ASN A 4 7.39 -3.13 -31.73
CA ASN A 4 5.94 -3.17 -31.98
C ASN A 4 5.08 -3.62 -30.79
N THR A 5 5.62 -4.26 -29.73
CA THR A 5 4.81 -4.70 -28.57
C THR A 5 4.65 -3.64 -27.49
N GLN A 6 5.36 -2.51 -27.59
CA GLN A 6 5.29 -1.42 -26.61
C GLN A 6 4.09 -0.48 -26.87
N GLN A 7 3.50 -0.51 -28.07
CA GLN A 7 2.51 0.47 -28.52
C GLN A 7 1.05 0.15 -28.12
N ASN A 8 0.78 -0.94 -27.36
CA ASN A 8 -0.58 -1.37 -27.05
C ASN A 8 -0.81 -1.88 -25.61
N ARG A 9 0.05 -1.50 -24.64
CA ARG A 9 -0.16 -1.87 -23.23
C ARG A 9 -1.08 -0.88 -22.53
N SER A 10 -2.00 -1.39 -21.71
CA SER A 10 -2.82 -0.54 -20.83
C SER A 10 -1.93 0.22 -19.85
N ILE A 11 -2.43 1.36 -19.34
CA ILE A 11 -1.71 2.19 -18.35
C ILE A 11 -1.30 1.34 -17.13
N LEU A 12 -2.19 0.47 -16.63
CA LEU A 12 -1.93 -0.40 -15.48
C LEU A 12 -0.81 -1.40 -15.78
N ALA A 13 -0.84 -2.02 -16.96
CA ALA A 13 0.20 -2.97 -17.37
C ALA A 13 1.57 -2.27 -17.54
N SER A 14 1.58 -1.07 -18.10
CA SER A 14 2.80 -0.27 -18.26
C SER A 14 3.36 0.18 -16.91
N ALA A 15 2.53 0.72 -16.02
CA ALA A 15 2.95 1.15 -14.68
C ALA A 15 3.49 -0.03 -13.85
N ARG A 16 2.84 -1.20 -13.91
CA ARG A 16 3.34 -2.41 -13.25
C ARG A 16 4.67 -2.86 -13.82
N ALA A 17 4.83 -2.83 -15.14
CA ALA A 17 6.10 -3.18 -15.78
C ALA A 17 7.23 -2.25 -15.33
N SER A 18 6.98 -0.94 -15.28
CA SER A 18 7.96 0.04 -14.79
C SER A 18 8.34 -0.18 -13.34
N LEU A 19 7.38 -0.48 -12.46
CA LEU A 19 7.66 -0.85 -11.06
C LEU A 19 8.59 -2.07 -10.99
N LEU A 20 8.27 -3.14 -11.71
CA LEU A 20 9.05 -4.38 -11.65
C LEU A 20 10.46 -4.20 -12.26
N GLU A 21 10.57 -3.42 -13.34
CA GLU A 21 11.84 -3.04 -13.95
C GLU A 21 12.70 -2.25 -12.96
N GLU A 22 12.13 -1.25 -12.28
CA GLU A 22 12.83 -0.48 -11.23
C GLU A 22 13.37 -1.38 -10.12
N LEU A 23 12.59 -2.37 -9.66
CA LEU A 23 13.06 -3.33 -8.65
C LEU A 23 14.27 -4.13 -9.15
N VAL A 24 14.30 -4.51 -10.42
CA VAL A 24 15.42 -5.25 -11.02
C VAL A 24 16.64 -4.36 -11.22
N GLU A 25 16.46 -3.15 -11.76
CA GLU A 25 17.55 -2.21 -12.07
C GLU A 25 18.26 -1.70 -10.82
N THR A 26 17.49 -1.45 -9.75
CA THR A 26 18.03 -1.03 -8.45
C THR A 26 18.69 -2.17 -7.66
N GLY A 27 18.58 -3.42 -8.15
CA GLY A 27 19.07 -4.61 -7.44
C GLY A 27 18.21 -5.02 -6.24
N THR A 28 17.06 -4.35 -6.04
CA THR A 28 16.06 -4.71 -5.01
C THR A 28 15.56 -6.13 -5.23
N LEU A 29 15.22 -6.48 -6.47
CA LEU A 29 15.02 -7.84 -6.94
C LEU A 29 16.28 -8.31 -7.70
N SER A 30 17.08 -9.16 -7.07
CA SER A 30 18.33 -9.68 -7.62
C SER A 30 18.50 -11.16 -7.28
N ILE A 31 19.42 -11.84 -7.98
CA ILE A 31 19.77 -13.24 -7.72
C ILE A 31 21.23 -13.29 -7.24
N SER A 32 21.49 -13.90 -6.09
CA SER A 32 22.86 -14.09 -5.60
C SER A 32 23.66 -15.03 -6.51
N THR A 33 24.99 -15.03 -6.38
CA THR A 33 25.86 -16.01 -7.06
C THR A 33 25.55 -17.46 -6.67
N SER A 34 24.97 -17.67 -5.48
CA SER A 34 24.47 -18.97 -5.01
C SER A 34 23.05 -19.31 -5.48
N GLY A 35 22.45 -18.49 -6.36
CA GLY A 35 21.12 -18.75 -6.93
C GLY A 35 19.95 -18.44 -5.99
N VAL A 36 20.14 -17.58 -4.99
CA VAL A 36 19.07 -17.19 -4.05
C VAL A 36 18.55 -15.81 -4.42
N ALA A 37 17.25 -15.70 -4.69
CA ALA A 37 16.62 -14.42 -4.97
C ALA A 37 16.58 -13.52 -3.72
N SER A 38 16.68 -12.21 -3.90
CA SER A 38 16.81 -11.23 -2.80
C SER A 38 15.57 -11.18 -1.88
N ASN A 39 14.39 -11.50 -2.41
CA ASN A 39 13.14 -11.61 -1.66
C ASN A 39 12.91 -13.01 -1.03
N ALA A 40 13.81 -13.97 -1.25
CA ALA A 40 13.70 -15.31 -0.65
C ALA A 40 14.11 -15.34 0.82
N ASP A 41 13.52 -16.28 1.56
CA ASP A 41 14.11 -16.80 2.78
C ASP A 41 15.12 -17.91 2.44
N SER A 42 16.40 -17.63 2.68
CA SER A 42 17.50 -18.57 2.40
C SER A 42 17.37 -19.89 3.16
N SER A 43 16.72 -19.89 4.33
CA SER A 43 16.53 -21.08 5.16
C SER A 43 15.38 -21.98 4.69
N SER A 44 14.46 -21.47 3.87
CA SER A 44 13.29 -22.21 3.37
C SER A 44 13.50 -22.67 1.93
N LYS A 45 13.53 -23.98 1.70
CA LYS A 45 13.64 -24.54 0.34
C LYS A 45 12.51 -24.06 -0.57
N ALA A 46 11.27 -24.12 -0.10
CA ALA A 46 10.11 -23.65 -0.86
C ALA A 46 10.24 -22.16 -1.23
N SER A 47 10.67 -21.32 -0.28
CA SER A 47 10.87 -19.89 -0.56
C SER A 47 11.96 -19.65 -1.60
N ARG A 48 13.11 -20.33 -1.50
CA ARG A 48 14.19 -20.21 -2.48
C ARG A 48 13.73 -20.62 -3.89
N ASP A 49 13.07 -21.76 -4.01
CA ASP A 49 12.70 -22.33 -5.31
C ASP A 49 11.66 -21.44 -6.01
N ILE A 50 10.60 -21.01 -5.30
CA ILE A 50 9.56 -20.12 -5.82
C ILE A 50 10.14 -18.75 -6.17
N ALA A 51 10.89 -18.13 -5.25
CA ALA A 51 11.46 -16.80 -5.45
C ALA A 51 12.46 -16.76 -6.62
N LEU A 52 13.28 -17.80 -6.78
CA LEU A 52 14.20 -17.92 -7.90
C LEU A 52 13.45 -18.03 -9.22
N HIS A 53 12.37 -18.81 -9.27
CA HIS A 53 11.54 -18.91 -10.47
C HIS A 53 10.93 -17.57 -10.86
N MET A 54 10.37 -16.84 -9.87
CA MET A 54 9.85 -15.48 -10.09
C MET A 54 10.93 -14.51 -10.57
N ALA A 55 12.09 -14.49 -9.90
CA ALA A 55 13.20 -13.61 -10.23
C ALA A 55 13.70 -13.84 -11.66
N ARG A 56 13.79 -15.11 -12.10
CA ARG A 56 14.13 -15.45 -13.49
C ARG A 56 13.07 -14.99 -14.48
N ALA A 57 11.79 -15.20 -14.19
CA ALA A 57 10.69 -14.74 -15.04
C ALA A 57 10.69 -13.20 -15.22
N LEU A 58 11.14 -12.48 -14.18
CA LEU A 58 11.26 -11.03 -14.17
C LEU A 58 12.62 -10.52 -14.70
N ASN A 59 13.48 -11.41 -15.22
CA ASN A 59 14.83 -11.06 -15.72
C ASN A 59 15.73 -10.39 -14.67
N ALA A 60 15.57 -10.77 -13.39
CA ALA A 60 16.40 -10.26 -12.30
C ALA A 60 17.89 -10.56 -12.56
N ARG A 61 18.73 -9.55 -12.34
CA ARG A 61 20.17 -9.64 -12.59
C ARG A 61 20.86 -10.42 -11.47
N VAL A 62 21.97 -11.07 -11.82
CA VAL A 62 22.88 -11.62 -10.81
C VAL A 62 23.58 -10.44 -10.12
N GLY A 63 23.49 -10.38 -8.80
CA GLY A 63 24.00 -9.26 -8.03
C GLY A 63 23.98 -9.50 -6.53
N ASN A 64 24.57 -8.57 -5.80
CA ASN A 64 24.56 -8.60 -4.34
C ASN A 64 23.22 -8.11 -3.81
N LYS A 65 22.69 -8.82 -2.81
CA LYS A 65 21.49 -8.40 -2.09
C LYS A 65 21.76 -7.06 -1.40
N ILE A 66 20.95 -6.06 -1.72
CA ILE A 66 21.00 -4.75 -1.05
C ILE A 66 20.48 -4.87 0.40
N ALA A 67 20.81 -3.89 1.23
CA ALA A 67 20.35 -3.84 2.62
C ALA A 67 18.81 -3.82 2.69
N GLY A 68 18.23 -4.54 3.65
CA GLY A 68 16.77 -4.68 3.75
C GLY A 68 16.02 -3.36 3.97
N GLN A 69 16.63 -2.38 4.65
CA GLN A 69 16.05 -1.04 4.80
C GLN A 69 15.98 -0.30 3.46
N SER A 70 17.05 -0.38 2.66
CA SER A 70 17.09 0.20 1.32
C SER A 70 16.09 -0.48 0.39
N ALA A 71 16.00 -1.82 0.43
CA ALA A 71 15.01 -2.58 -0.34
C ALA A 71 13.57 -2.21 0.02
N GLY A 72 13.27 -2.01 1.31
CA GLY A 72 11.96 -1.54 1.77
C GLY A 72 11.61 -0.18 1.18
N ALA A 73 12.49 0.81 1.35
CA ALA A 73 12.26 2.17 0.85
C ALA A 73 12.14 2.24 -0.68
N ILE A 74 12.94 1.46 -1.42
CA ILE A 74 12.83 1.39 -2.89
C ILE A 74 11.50 0.75 -3.29
N PHE A 75 11.09 -0.34 -2.63
CA PHE A 75 9.80 -0.97 -2.91
C PHE A 75 8.62 -0.04 -2.60
N GLU A 76 8.66 0.70 -1.49
CA GLU A 76 7.69 1.73 -1.13
C GLU A 76 7.59 2.81 -2.22
N ASN A 77 8.72 3.35 -2.67
CA ASN A 77 8.75 4.38 -3.71
C ASN A 77 8.24 3.87 -5.06
N ALA A 78 8.60 2.64 -5.43
CA ALA A 78 8.16 2.03 -6.69
C ALA A 78 6.64 1.78 -6.67
N VAL A 79 6.08 1.28 -5.56
CA VAL A 79 4.62 1.13 -5.37
C VAL A 79 3.93 2.50 -5.42
N ALA A 80 4.48 3.52 -4.77
CA ALA A 80 3.91 4.87 -4.85
C ALA A 80 3.95 5.43 -6.27
N GLY A 81 5.04 5.18 -7.01
CA GLY A 81 5.17 5.51 -8.43
C GLY A 81 4.07 4.85 -9.26
N PHE A 82 3.83 3.54 -9.05
CA PHE A 82 2.74 2.82 -9.69
C PHE A 82 1.37 3.47 -9.42
N ILE A 83 1.07 3.85 -8.17
CA ILE A 83 -0.21 4.50 -7.82
C ILE A 83 -0.33 5.88 -8.48
N ARG A 84 0.73 6.70 -8.45
CA ARG A 84 0.75 8.02 -9.10
C ARG A 84 0.48 7.92 -10.61
N GLU A 85 1.06 6.91 -11.25
CA GLU A 85 0.91 6.69 -12.69
C GLU A 85 -0.40 6.00 -13.10
N SER A 86 -1.22 5.57 -12.13
CA SER A 86 -2.46 4.83 -12.38
C SER A 86 -3.71 5.55 -11.83
N PHE A 87 -3.93 5.51 -10.52
CA PHE A 87 -5.19 5.92 -9.89
C PHE A 87 -5.61 7.37 -10.21
N PRO A 88 -4.72 8.39 -10.16
CA PRO A 88 -5.09 9.76 -10.53
C PRO A 88 -5.56 9.96 -11.97
N LYS A 89 -5.34 8.99 -12.87
CA LYS A 89 -5.82 9.04 -14.26
C LYS A 89 -7.29 8.60 -14.39
N MET A 90 -7.89 8.04 -13.34
CA MET A 90 -9.29 7.58 -13.31
C MET A 90 -10.29 8.69 -12.89
N ARG A 91 -10.02 9.95 -13.24
CA ARG A 91 -10.85 11.10 -12.82
C ARG A 91 -12.29 11.04 -13.33
N SER A 92 -12.54 10.35 -14.45
CA SER A 92 -13.88 10.21 -15.02
C SER A 92 -14.79 9.30 -14.19
N THR A 93 -14.24 8.28 -13.52
CA THR A 93 -14.99 7.36 -12.66
C THR A 93 -14.94 7.77 -11.19
N ARG A 94 -13.86 8.44 -10.77
CA ARG A 94 -13.68 8.91 -9.40
C ARG A 94 -13.05 10.32 -9.39
N PRO A 95 -13.86 11.38 -9.62
CA PRO A 95 -13.35 12.74 -9.74
C PRO A 95 -12.77 13.25 -8.41
N GLY A 96 -11.72 14.05 -8.52
CA GLY A 96 -11.04 14.67 -7.39
C GLY A 96 -9.61 15.05 -7.71
N ASN A 97 -9.06 15.96 -6.91
CA ASN A 97 -7.63 16.22 -6.88
C ASN A 97 -6.97 15.24 -5.91
N TRP A 98 -6.37 14.18 -6.46
CA TRP A 98 -5.78 13.07 -5.73
C TRP A 98 -4.27 13.27 -5.56
N CYS A 99 -3.78 13.08 -4.34
CA CYS A 99 -2.36 13.16 -3.99
C CYS A 99 -1.87 11.80 -3.46
N VAL A 100 -0.63 11.43 -3.78
CA VAL A 100 0.01 10.20 -3.28
C VAL A 100 1.27 10.59 -2.53
N HIS A 101 1.27 10.36 -1.22
CA HIS A 101 2.34 10.73 -0.30
C HIS A 101 3.14 9.49 0.09
N THR A 102 4.45 9.58 0.00
CA THR A 102 5.38 8.59 0.57
C THR A 102 5.89 9.15 1.89
N VAL A 103 5.56 8.46 2.97
CA VAL A 103 5.89 8.90 4.33
C VAL A 103 7.28 8.40 4.72
N GLY A 104 7.64 7.18 4.31
CA GLY A 104 8.97 6.60 4.53
C GLY A 104 9.33 6.40 6.01
N SER A 105 10.59 6.03 6.24
CA SER A 105 11.10 5.59 7.55
C SER A 105 11.32 6.72 8.59
N SER A 106 10.81 7.93 8.36
CA SER A 106 10.73 8.98 9.38
C SER A 106 9.68 8.62 10.43
N ARG A 107 10.03 7.72 11.35
CA ARG A 107 9.21 7.26 12.49
C ARG A 107 9.00 8.32 13.59
N ARG A 108 9.20 9.61 13.28
CA ARG A 108 9.01 10.70 14.25
C ARG A 108 7.72 11.43 13.87
N GLY A 109 6.65 11.12 14.59
CA GLY A 109 5.32 11.73 14.41
C GLY A 109 4.30 10.77 13.81
N SER A 110 3.03 11.00 14.14
CA SER A 110 1.91 10.45 13.37
C SER A 110 1.89 11.19 12.04
N HIS A 111 1.64 10.47 10.94
CA HIS A 111 1.59 11.09 9.60
C HIS A 111 0.17 11.22 9.07
N VAL A 112 -0.80 10.67 9.82
CA VAL A 112 -2.22 10.69 9.44
C VAL A 112 -2.97 11.85 10.10
N ASP A 113 -2.42 12.45 11.13
CA ASP A 113 -3.00 13.56 11.91
C ASP A 113 -3.08 14.90 11.15
N GLN A 114 -2.49 14.98 9.96
CA GLN A 114 -2.72 16.10 9.04
C GLN A 114 -3.94 15.91 8.12
N PHE A 115 -4.55 14.72 8.13
CA PHE A 115 -5.67 14.37 7.25
C PHE A 115 -6.97 14.13 8.01
N GLU A 116 -8.11 14.45 7.39
CA GLU A 116 -9.41 13.98 7.87
C GLU A 116 -9.58 12.48 7.54
N PRO A 117 -10.15 11.65 8.45
CA PRO A 117 -10.82 11.99 9.69
C PRO A 117 -9.94 11.93 10.98
N TYR A 118 -8.63 12.11 10.85
CA TYR A 118 -7.64 11.86 11.90
C TYR A 118 -7.02 13.13 12.49
N ARG A 119 -7.44 14.34 12.08
CA ARG A 119 -6.87 15.61 12.55
C ARG A 119 -6.78 15.78 14.07
N HIS A 120 -7.77 15.25 14.79
CA HIS A 120 -7.82 15.25 16.25
C HIS A 120 -6.69 14.46 16.93
N LEU A 121 -5.94 13.63 16.20
CA LEU A 121 -4.78 12.92 16.75
C LEU A 121 -3.60 13.86 17.02
N ALA A 122 -3.52 15.01 16.34
CA ALA A 122 -2.54 16.03 16.65
C ALA A 122 -2.80 16.62 18.05
N ASP A 123 -4.06 16.99 18.32
CA ASP A 123 -4.47 17.49 19.64
C ASP A 123 -4.19 16.46 20.75
N LEU A 124 -4.38 15.16 20.45
CA LEU A 124 -4.09 14.08 21.39
C LEU A 124 -2.58 13.93 21.64
N ALA A 125 -1.76 14.04 20.60
CA ALA A 125 -0.31 13.98 20.73
C ALA A 125 0.22 15.14 21.58
N ASP A 126 -0.30 16.36 21.39
CA ASP A 126 0.04 17.52 22.21
C ASP A 126 -0.33 17.31 23.68
N ALA A 127 -1.56 16.86 23.96
CA ALA A 127 -2.00 16.55 25.32
C ALA A 127 -1.14 15.47 26.02
N VAL A 128 -0.71 14.45 25.27
CA VAL A 128 0.17 13.39 25.78
C VAL A 128 1.58 13.92 26.09
N ASN A 129 2.11 14.81 25.26
CA ASN A 129 3.41 15.45 25.50
C ASN A 129 3.39 16.33 26.76
N GLU A 130 2.28 16.99 27.04
CA GLU A 130 2.10 17.80 28.25
C GLU A 130 1.89 16.97 29.52
N THR A 131 1.27 15.79 29.42
CA THR A 131 0.89 14.95 30.56
C THR A 131 1.47 13.52 30.47
N PRO A 132 2.61 13.23 31.11
CA PRO A 132 3.26 11.91 31.04
C PRO A 132 2.40 10.72 31.48
N GLN A 133 1.42 10.94 32.36
CA GLN A 133 0.49 9.91 32.81
C GLN A 133 -0.48 9.47 31.69
N LEU A 134 -0.83 10.36 30.76
CA LEU A 134 -1.62 10.02 29.58
C LEU A 134 -0.85 9.09 28.64
N ALA A 135 0.46 9.27 28.51
CA ALA A 135 1.31 8.37 27.73
C ALA A 135 1.27 6.93 28.27
N ALA A 136 1.25 6.75 29.59
CA ALA A 136 1.17 5.43 30.21
C ALA A 136 -0.21 4.75 29.99
N ALA A 137 -1.29 5.52 29.93
CA ALA A 137 -2.66 4.99 29.76
C ALA A 137 -3.03 4.74 28.29
N LEU A 138 -2.61 5.62 27.39
CA LEU A 138 -2.95 5.57 25.95
C LEU A 138 -1.92 4.77 25.13
N GLY A 139 -0.70 4.61 25.67
CA GLY A 139 0.43 4.03 24.96
C GLY A 139 0.79 4.80 23.70
N ASN A 140 1.37 4.12 22.71
CA ASN A 140 1.67 4.69 21.39
C ASN A 140 0.56 4.41 20.35
N SER A 141 -0.66 4.12 20.81
CA SER A 141 -1.78 3.68 19.95
C SER A 141 -2.27 4.75 18.96
N TYR A 142 -1.80 5.99 19.10
CA TYR A 142 -2.10 7.13 18.24
C TYR A 142 -1.01 7.41 17.18
N SER A 143 0.16 6.76 17.28
CA SER A 143 1.26 6.91 16.32
C SER A 143 1.09 5.94 15.17
N ILE A 144 0.57 6.41 14.05
CA ILE A 144 0.36 5.61 12.84
C ILE A 144 1.35 6.11 11.78
N SER A 145 2.26 5.22 11.35
CA SER A 145 3.31 5.53 10.38
C SER A 145 3.14 4.66 9.14
N PRO A 146 2.15 4.97 8.29
CA PRO A 146 1.91 4.22 7.07
C PRO A 146 3.04 4.42 6.06
N ASP A 147 3.19 3.50 5.12
CA ASP A 147 4.25 3.60 4.12
C ASP A 147 3.86 4.57 2.99
N ILE A 148 2.62 4.45 2.49
CA ILE A 148 2.05 5.30 1.45
C ILE A 148 0.64 5.74 1.85
N LEU A 149 0.32 7.01 1.58
CA LEU A 149 -1.01 7.59 1.74
C LEU A 149 -1.56 8.09 0.41
N VAL A 150 -2.84 7.88 0.19
CA VAL A 150 -3.59 8.52 -0.89
C VAL A 150 -4.60 9.46 -0.27
N SER A 151 -4.55 10.75 -0.62
CA SER A 151 -5.48 11.76 -0.12
C SER A 151 -6.21 12.46 -1.26
N ARG A 152 -7.29 13.15 -0.89
CA ARG A 152 -8.06 14.02 -1.77
C ARG A 152 -8.15 15.42 -1.17
N ALA A 153 -7.91 16.45 -1.97
CA ALA A 153 -8.13 17.82 -1.53
C ALA A 153 -9.63 18.11 -1.31
N ALA A 154 -9.94 18.97 -0.33
CA ALA A 154 -11.26 19.59 -0.20
C ALA A 154 -11.61 20.43 -1.43
N LEU A 155 -12.91 20.60 -1.66
CA LEU A 155 -13.50 21.33 -2.79
C LEU A 155 -13.84 22.76 -2.38
N SER A 156 -13.57 23.71 -3.28
CA SER A 156 -14.08 25.08 -3.18
C SER A 156 -15.59 25.14 -3.42
N ASP A 157 -16.22 26.23 -2.99
CA ASP A 157 -17.64 26.48 -3.27
C ASP A 157 -17.91 26.60 -4.77
N ASP A 158 -16.96 27.15 -5.55
CA ASP A 158 -17.06 27.25 -7.00
C ASP A 158 -17.09 25.85 -7.66
N GLU A 159 -16.27 24.90 -7.19
CA GLU A 159 -16.30 23.51 -7.66
C GLU A 159 -17.58 22.80 -7.25
N LEU A 160 -18.06 22.99 -6.02
CA LEU A 160 -19.30 22.40 -5.52
C LEU A 160 -20.53 22.93 -6.28
N ASN A 161 -20.49 24.20 -6.70
CA ASN A 161 -21.59 24.89 -7.36
C ASN A 161 -21.50 24.88 -8.90
N ALA A 162 -20.55 24.15 -9.48
CA ALA A 162 -20.27 24.18 -10.92
C ALA A 162 -21.48 23.81 -11.81
N ASP A 163 -22.30 22.84 -11.37
CA ASP A 163 -23.48 22.36 -12.09
C ASP A 163 -24.81 22.97 -11.56
N GLY A 164 -24.72 23.87 -10.58
CA GLY A 164 -25.88 24.50 -9.93
C GLY A 164 -25.59 24.88 -8.47
N LEU A 165 -26.38 25.79 -7.89
CA LEU A 165 -26.18 26.24 -6.51
C LEU A 165 -26.52 25.12 -5.51
N LEU A 166 -25.49 24.41 -5.06
CA LEU A 166 -25.55 23.29 -4.11
C LEU A 166 -25.30 23.75 -2.67
N VAL A 167 -24.38 24.68 -2.46
CA VAL A 167 -24.01 25.22 -1.14
C VAL A 167 -23.97 26.75 -1.15
N ASP A 168 -24.28 27.33 0.00
CA ASP A 168 -24.25 28.78 0.26
C ASP A 168 -23.61 29.09 1.63
N SER A 169 -23.71 30.34 2.08
CA SER A 169 -23.14 30.78 3.36
C SER A 169 -23.85 30.25 4.61
N SER A 170 -24.96 29.51 4.46
CA SER A 170 -25.81 29.03 5.54
C SER A 170 -25.97 27.51 5.61
N THR A 171 -25.58 26.79 4.56
CA THR A 171 -25.77 25.35 4.41
C THR A 171 -24.44 24.58 4.46
N ALA A 172 -24.47 23.31 4.89
CA ALA A 172 -23.30 22.39 4.89
C ALA A 172 -22.01 22.95 5.55
N LEU A 173 -22.15 23.74 6.61
CA LEU A 173 -21.05 24.50 7.26
C LEU A 173 -20.10 23.67 8.15
N SER A 174 -20.33 22.36 8.27
CA SER A 174 -19.50 21.47 9.11
C SER A 174 -18.83 20.33 8.33
N SER A 175 -19.05 20.25 7.02
CA SER A 175 -18.50 19.17 6.21
C SER A 175 -17.04 19.46 5.84
N PRO A 176 -16.06 18.60 6.17
CA PRO A 176 -14.65 18.85 5.88
C PRO A 176 -14.30 18.81 4.38
N ILE A 177 -15.17 18.23 3.55
CA ILE A 177 -14.97 18.24 2.08
C ILE A 177 -15.10 19.64 1.48
N ARG A 178 -15.79 20.57 2.17
CA ARG A 178 -15.91 21.97 1.74
C ARG A 178 -14.74 22.75 2.32
N ALA A 179 -13.87 23.25 1.46
CA ALA A 179 -12.59 23.85 1.83
C ALA A 179 -12.76 25.01 2.84
N GLY A 180 -13.83 25.81 2.71
CA GLY A 180 -14.12 26.94 3.60
C GLY A 180 -14.46 26.57 5.05
N ASN A 181 -14.76 25.30 5.35
CA ASN A 181 -15.13 24.87 6.70
C ASN A 181 -13.91 24.55 7.59
N CYS A 182 -12.70 24.48 7.02
CA CYS A 182 -11.49 24.14 7.76
C CYS A 182 -10.36 25.13 7.44
N ASN A 183 -9.55 25.47 8.44
CA ASN A 183 -8.33 26.25 8.24
C ASN A 183 -7.12 25.53 8.87
N PRO A 184 -6.12 25.09 8.07
CA PRO A 184 -6.13 25.06 6.60
C PRO A 184 -7.23 24.13 6.04
N PRO A 185 -7.58 24.27 4.74
CA PRO A 185 -8.50 23.36 4.06
C PRO A 185 -8.09 21.90 4.29
N ALA A 186 -9.07 21.03 4.51
CA ALA A 186 -8.79 19.64 4.81
C ALA A 186 -8.25 18.88 3.59
N GLU A 187 -7.32 17.97 3.82
CA GLU A 187 -7.07 16.84 2.94
C GLU A 187 -7.72 15.59 3.53
N LEU A 188 -8.53 14.90 2.74
CA LEU A 188 -9.26 13.72 3.18
C LEU A 188 -8.43 12.47 2.85
N LEU A 189 -8.13 11.68 3.88
CA LEU A 189 -7.42 10.42 3.72
C LEU A 189 -8.32 9.40 3.03
N HIS A 190 -7.87 8.93 1.87
CA HIS A 190 -8.62 7.98 1.04
C HIS A 190 -8.08 6.57 1.16
N ALA A 191 -6.75 6.41 1.21
CA ALA A 191 -6.13 5.10 1.38
C ALA A 191 -4.85 5.18 2.20
N VAL A 192 -4.61 4.08 2.91
CA VAL A 192 -3.38 3.74 3.60
C VAL A 192 -2.87 2.43 3.00
N ILE A 193 -1.66 2.46 2.44
CA ILE A 193 -1.06 1.32 1.77
C ILE A 193 0.22 0.94 2.50
N SER A 194 0.23 -0.22 3.14
CA SER A 194 1.42 -0.79 3.78
C SER A 194 2.22 -1.61 2.78
N CYS A 195 3.49 -1.29 2.58
CA CYS A 195 4.39 -1.98 1.66
C CYS A 195 5.32 -2.92 2.42
N LYS A 196 5.45 -4.15 1.93
CA LYS A 196 6.32 -5.16 2.55
C LYS A 196 7.01 -5.97 1.46
N PHE A 197 8.26 -5.61 1.14
CA PHE A 197 9.04 -6.33 0.12
C PHE A 197 9.23 -7.81 0.49
N THR A 198 9.55 -8.09 1.75
CA THR A 198 9.54 -9.44 2.34
C THR A 198 8.83 -9.42 3.69
N MET A 199 8.24 -10.56 4.03
CA MET A 199 7.45 -10.73 5.24
C MET A 199 8.16 -11.65 6.24
N ARG A 200 7.91 -11.38 7.52
CA ARG A 200 8.15 -12.29 8.64
C ARG A 200 6.87 -12.28 9.49
N SER A 201 6.59 -13.37 10.19
CA SER A 201 5.31 -13.53 10.91
C SER A 201 5.05 -12.44 11.95
N ASP A 202 6.11 -11.91 12.57
CA ASP A 202 6.07 -10.76 13.50
C ASP A 202 5.67 -9.46 12.79
N ARG A 203 6.16 -9.23 11.57
CA ARG A 203 5.88 -8.01 10.79
C ARG A 203 4.43 -7.93 10.33
N ALA A 204 3.76 -9.07 10.13
CA ALA A 204 2.34 -9.09 9.80
C ALA A 204 1.48 -8.56 10.96
N GLN A 205 1.89 -8.78 12.21
CA GLN A 205 1.17 -8.27 13.38
C GLN A 205 1.28 -6.76 13.51
N ASN A 206 2.43 -6.17 13.17
CA ASN A 206 2.60 -4.72 13.19
C ASN A 206 1.64 -4.03 12.21
N THR A 207 1.53 -4.55 10.99
CA THR A 207 0.59 -4.01 9.99
C THR A 207 -0.87 -4.13 10.45
N ARG A 208 -1.25 -5.23 11.11
CA ARG A 208 -2.59 -5.35 11.71
C ARG A 208 -2.82 -4.36 12.85
N ALA A 209 -1.84 -4.16 13.72
CA ALA A 209 -1.95 -3.22 14.83
C ALA A 209 -2.12 -1.78 14.32
N GLU A 210 -1.36 -1.39 13.30
CA GLU A 210 -1.50 -0.09 12.62
C GLU A 210 -2.88 0.08 11.98
N ALA A 211 -3.35 -0.95 11.28
CA ALA A 211 -4.70 -0.98 10.70
C ALA A 211 -5.81 -0.83 11.76
N LEU A 212 -5.71 -1.57 12.87
CA LEU A 212 -6.64 -1.46 13.98
C LEU A 212 -6.63 -0.07 14.61
N ASN A 213 -5.48 0.59 14.71
CA ASN A 213 -5.39 1.97 15.20
C ASN A 213 -6.08 2.96 14.26
N LEU A 214 -5.94 2.80 12.94
CA LEU A 214 -6.69 3.60 11.95
C LEU A 214 -8.20 3.40 12.11
N ILE A 215 -8.64 2.16 12.29
CA ILE A 215 -10.06 1.84 12.43
C ILE A 215 -10.60 2.46 13.73
N ARG A 216 -9.91 2.28 14.85
CA ARG A 216 -10.38 2.74 16.17
C ARG A 216 -10.43 4.25 16.31
N ASN A 217 -9.47 4.96 15.72
CA ASN A 217 -9.33 6.40 15.92
C ASN A 217 -10.05 7.25 14.85
N ARG A 218 -10.70 6.68 13.85
CA ARG A 218 -11.37 7.50 12.82
C ARG A 218 -12.56 8.28 13.40
N LYS A 219 -12.72 9.56 13.03
CA LYS A 219 -13.94 10.36 13.21
C LYS A 219 -14.70 10.58 11.91
N GLY A 220 -14.91 9.50 11.14
CA GLY A 220 -15.51 9.56 9.81
C GLY A 220 -15.46 8.21 9.09
N ARG A 221 -15.56 8.25 7.75
CA ARG A 221 -15.40 7.05 6.92
C ARG A 221 -13.97 6.52 7.06
N ALA A 222 -13.82 5.20 7.15
CA ALA A 222 -12.50 4.59 7.12
C ALA A 222 -11.87 4.77 5.73
N PRO A 223 -10.56 5.07 5.64
CA PRO A 223 -9.84 4.96 4.38
C PRO A 223 -9.78 3.49 3.94
N HIS A 224 -9.38 3.24 2.70
CA HIS A 224 -8.91 1.92 2.27
C HIS A 224 -7.66 1.56 3.08
N ILE A 225 -7.64 0.37 3.69
CA ILE A 225 -6.51 -0.12 4.49
C ILE A 225 -6.01 -1.40 3.83
N VAL A 226 -4.95 -1.28 3.03
CA VAL A 226 -4.48 -2.37 2.18
C VAL A 226 -2.98 -2.63 2.37
N ALA A 227 -2.52 -3.79 1.93
CA ALA A 227 -1.10 -4.11 1.92
C ALA A 227 -0.62 -4.54 0.53
N VAL A 228 0.60 -4.15 0.18
CA VAL A 228 1.29 -4.54 -1.06
C VAL A 228 2.56 -5.31 -0.70
N THR A 229 2.79 -6.46 -1.33
CA THR A 229 3.96 -7.30 -1.04
C THR A 229 4.60 -7.92 -2.28
N ALA A 230 5.89 -8.29 -2.16
CA ALA A 230 6.62 -9.12 -3.10
C ALA A 230 7.15 -10.41 -2.44
N GLU A 231 6.56 -10.80 -1.30
CA GLU A 231 6.90 -12.02 -0.57
C GLU A 231 6.57 -13.28 -1.41
N PRO A 232 7.54 -14.18 -1.63
CA PRO A 232 7.31 -15.39 -2.41
C PRO A 232 6.60 -16.52 -1.63
N LEU A 233 6.66 -16.55 -0.29
CA LEU A 233 6.18 -17.67 0.50
C LEU A 233 4.70 -17.51 0.90
N LEU A 234 3.85 -18.42 0.42
CA LEU A 234 2.40 -18.35 0.60
C LEU A 234 1.95 -18.31 2.07
N PRO A 235 2.49 -19.14 2.99
CA PRO A 235 2.20 -19.01 4.42
C PRO A 235 2.45 -17.63 5.01
N ARG A 236 3.43 -16.87 4.49
CA ARG A 236 3.71 -15.50 4.97
C ARG A 236 2.75 -14.49 4.38
N ILE A 237 2.38 -14.62 3.11
CA ILE A 237 1.28 -13.84 2.53
C ILE A 237 0.00 -14.09 3.32
N ALA A 238 -0.33 -15.37 3.55
CA ALA A 238 -1.49 -15.80 4.32
C ALA A 238 -1.48 -15.23 5.74
N SER A 239 -0.30 -15.17 6.39
CA SER A 239 -0.16 -14.58 7.72
C SER A 239 -0.56 -13.11 7.78
N LEU A 240 -0.69 -12.40 6.66
CA LEU A 240 -1.22 -11.03 6.58
C LEU A 240 -2.63 -10.99 5.97
N ALA A 241 -2.86 -11.78 4.92
CA ALA A 241 -4.08 -11.78 4.14
C ALA A 241 -5.27 -12.47 4.84
N LEU A 242 -5.00 -13.53 5.62
CA LEU A 242 -6.04 -14.23 6.37
C LEU A 242 -6.44 -13.42 7.62
N GLY A 243 -7.72 -13.48 7.94
CA GLY A 243 -8.36 -12.58 8.89
C GLY A 243 -9.28 -11.59 8.20
N THR A 244 -10.24 -11.06 8.95
CA THR A 244 -11.28 -10.16 8.44
C THR A 244 -11.44 -8.97 9.38
N GLY A 245 -11.51 -7.77 8.81
CA GLY A 245 -11.94 -6.56 9.51
C GLY A 245 -10.84 -5.53 9.76
N ASP A 246 -9.57 -5.90 9.55
CA ASP A 246 -8.41 -5.04 9.75
C ASP A 246 -7.72 -4.65 8.44
N ILE A 247 -7.46 -5.61 7.53
CA ILE A 247 -6.90 -5.33 6.19
C ILE A 247 -7.94 -5.67 5.13
N ASP A 248 -8.28 -4.69 4.30
CA ASP A 248 -9.28 -4.82 3.24
C ASP A 248 -8.85 -5.87 2.21
N MET A 249 -7.62 -5.74 1.70
CA MET A 249 -7.05 -6.62 0.68
C MET A 249 -5.51 -6.62 0.73
N VAL A 250 -4.91 -7.77 0.39
CA VAL A 250 -3.48 -7.86 0.10
C VAL A 250 -3.27 -7.96 -1.41
N TYR A 251 -2.34 -7.16 -1.92
CA TYR A 251 -1.95 -7.15 -3.32
C TYR A 251 -0.53 -7.65 -3.46
N HIS A 252 -0.30 -8.55 -4.42
CA HIS A 252 1.03 -9.03 -4.73
C HIS A 252 1.57 -8.33 -5.99
N ALA A 253 2.76 -7.73 -5.90
CA ALA A 253 3.37 -6.93 -6.96
C ALA A 253 3.61 -7.70 -8.26
N ALA A 254 3.81 -9.02 -8.15
CA ALA A 254 4.10 -9.92 -9.25
C ALA A 254 3.20 -11.19 -9.19
N LEU A 255 1.88 -11.04 -9.04
CA LEU A 255 0.99 -12.19 -8.78
C LEU A 255 0.98 -13.23 -9.93
N PRO A 256 0.85 -12.87 -11.22
CA PRO A 256 1.05 -13.79 -12.33
C PRO A 256 2.32 -14.62 -12.25
N GLU A 257 3.46 -14.00 -11.91
CA GLU A 257 4.75 -14.67 -11.80
C GLU A 257 4.81 -15.57 -10.57
N LEU A 258 4.20 -15.16 -9.45
CA LEU A 258 4.02 -16.01 -8.27
C LEU A 258 3.17 -17.23 -8.58
N LYS A 259 2.02 -17.05 -9.25
CA LYS A 259 1.13 -18.15 -9.66
C LYS A 259 1.88 -19.17 -10.50
N ALA A 260 2.58 -18.70 -11.54
CA ALA A 260 3.38 -19.57 -12.40
C ALA A 260 4.48 -20.32 -11.62
N ALA A 261 5.18 -19.64 -10.70
CA ALA A 261 6.21 -20.26 -9.88
C ALA A 261 5.63 -21.34 -8.95
N VAL A 262 4.51 -21.09 -8.28
CA VAL A 262 3.86 -22.06 -7.38
C VAL A 262 3.37 -23.28 -8.15
N THR A 263 2.79 -23.09 -9.33
CA THR A 263 2.38 -24.21 -10.20
C THR A 263 3.58 -25.06 -10.65
N GLN A 264 4.72 -24.43 -10.96
CA GLN A 264 5.86 -25.13 -11.54
C GLN A 264 6.78 -25.79 -10.51
N VAL A 265 6.98 -25.16 -9.35
CA VAL A 265 7.95 -25.59 -8.33
C VAL A 265 7.42 -25.59 -6.91
N GLY A 266 6.18 -25.14 -6.68
CA GLY A 266 5.51 -25.20 -5.38
C GLY A 266 5.00 -26.59 -5.04
N SER A 267 4.67 -26.82 -3.77
CA SER A 267 4.00 -28.04 -3.33
C SER A 267 2.49 -27.98 -3.61
N GLU A 268 1.79 -29.10 -3.45
CA GLU A 268 0.34 -29.16 -3.57
C GLU A 268 -0.33 -28.22 -2.54
N GLU A 269 0.16 -28.21 -1.30
CA GLU A 269 -0.35 -27.33 -0.24
C GLU A 269 -0.12 -25.84 -0.56
N ALA A 270 0.97 -25.51 -1.27
CA ALA A 270 1.23 -24.15 -1.71
C ALA A 270 0.25 -23.71 -2.81
N ASN A 271 -0.12 -24.62 -3.72
CA ASN A 271 -1.14 -24.37 -4.75
C ASN A 271 -2.52 -24.20 -4.12
N GLU A 272 -2.91 -25.10 -3.20
CA GLU A 272 -4.18 -24.99 -2.47
C GLU A 272 -4.29 -23.68 -1.68
N LEU A 273 -3.21 -23.27 -0.99
CA LEU A 273 -3.19 -22.02 -0.25
C LEU A 273 -3.28 -20.80 -1.17
N LEU A 274 -2.59 -20.82 -2.31
CA LEU A 274 -2.69 -19.75 -3.33
C LEU A 274 -4.11 -19.63 -3.88
N GLU A 275 -4.75 -20.75 -4.22
CA GLU A 275 -6.14 -20.78 -4.69
C GLU A 275 -7.09 -20.27 -3.61
N MET A 276 -6.94 -20.73 -2.36
CA MET A 276 -7.75 -20.26 -1.24
C MET A 276 -7.61 -18.75 -1.01
N LEU A 277 -6.41 -18.19 -1.08
CA LEU A 277 -6.20 -16.75 -0.92
C LEU A 277 -6.81 -15.93 -2.06
N THR A 278 -6.70 -16.40 -3.30
CA THR A 278 -7.17 -15.66 -4.49
C THR A 278 -8.68 -15.80 -4.68
N SER A 279 -9.23 -17.02 -4.63
CA SER A 279 -10.67 -17.28 -4.69
C SER A 279 -11.43 -16.72 -3.48
N GLY A 280 -10.78 -16.71 -2.31
CA GLY A 280 -11.32 -16.16 -1.07
C GLY A 280 -11.30 -14.63 -0.98
N ASN A 281 -10.93 -13.91 -2.06
CA ASN A 281 -10.82 -12.44 -2.07
C ASN A 281 -9.90 -11.90 -0.95
N ARG A 282 -8.75 -12.56 -0.73
CA ARG A 282 -7.73 -12.11 0.23
C ARG A 282 -6.41 -11.71 -0.43
N LEU A 283 -6.19 -12.14 -1.68
CA LEU A 283 -5.00 -11.83 -2.47
C LEU A 283 -5.36 -11.47 -3.91
N ARG A 284 -4.90 -10.31 -4.39
CA ARG A 284 -5.10 -9.80 -5.76
C ARG A 284 -3.78 -9.36 -6.41
N ASP A 285 -3.78 -9.12 -7.72
CA ASP A 285 -2.60 -8.54 -8.37
C ASP A 285 -2.55 -7.04 -8.10
N LEU A 286 -1.35 -6.47 -8.03
CA LEU A 286 -1.19 -5.02 -7.86
C LEU A 286 -1.97 -4.19 -8.90
N THR A 287 -2.21 -4.70 -10.11
CA THR A 287 -3.04 -3.99 -11.10
C THR A 287 -4.49 -3.81 -10.67
N ASP A 288 -4.99 -4.60 -9.73
CA ASP A 288 -6.37 -4.49 -9.23
C ASP A 288 -6.52 -3.32 -8.24
N LEU A 289 -5.45 -2.95 -7.53
CA LEU A 289 -5.49 -1.92 -6.48
C LEU A 289 -6.03 -0.57 -6.97
N PRO A 290 -5.61 0.02 -8.10
CA PRO A 290 -6.17 1.29 -8.57
C PRO A 290 -7.68 1.24 -8.85
N LEU A 291 -8.21 0.09 -9.25
CA LEU A 291 -9.67 -0.08 -9.45
C LEU A 291 -10.39 -0.22 -8.11
N ASP A 292 -9.82 -0.97 -7.17
CA ASP A 292 -10.41 -1.15 -5.84
C ASP A 292 -10.47 0.17 -5.06
N LEU A 293 -9.52 1.08 -5.29
CA LEU A 293 -9.54 2.44 -4.75
C LEU A 293 -10.67 3.33 -5.29
N LEU A 294 -11.45 2.91 -6.28
CA LEU A 294 -12.60 3.69 -6.78
C LEU A 294 -13.78 3.67 -5.81
N ASN A 295 -13.87 2.65 -4.94
CA ASN A 295 -14.99 2.42 -4.02
C ASN A 295 -14.97 3.36 -2.79
#